data_AF-A0A8C4M2Y0-F1
#
_entry.id   AF-A0A8C4M2Y0-F1
#
_cell.length_a   1.000
_cell.length_b   1.000
_cell.length_c   1.000
_cell.angle_alpha   90.00
_cell.angle_beta   90.00
_cell.angle_gamma   90.00
#
_symmetry.space_group_name_H-M   'P 1'
#
loop_
_entity.id
_entity.type
_entity.pdbx_description
1 polymer ?
#
loop_
_entity_poly.entity_id
_entity_poly.type
_entity_poly.pdbx_seq_one_letter_code
_entity_poly.pdbx_strand_id
1 'polypeptide(L)'
;MDSCVIPLRHGGLSLVQTTDFFYPLVEDPYMMGRIACANVLSDLYAMGITECDNMLMLLSVSQSMTEEEREKITPLMIRGFRDAAEEGGTAVTGGQTVVNPWIIVGGVATVQPRTSVIGQGLWRRAPCLRPVLQFSRCCCPESGLSMACGETRGDTGAEGTAAAGPFSFSPEPTLEDIRRLHAEFAAERDWDQFHQPRNLLLALVGEVGELAELFQWKPDEAGPQAWPPKERAALQEELSDVLIYLVALAARCRVDLPQAVLSKMDTNRQRYPAHLSRGSARKYTDLPHGATSEDQAMGPADLACESMGQAST
;
A
#
# COMPACT_ATOMS: atom_id res chain seq x y z
N MET A 1 14.34 3.90 1.96
CA MET A 1 15.65 4.56 1.70
C MET A 1 16.20 3.84 0.48
N ASP A 2 15.80 4.35 -0.68
CA ASP A 2 15.65 3.51 -1.88
C ASP A 2 16.88 3.56 -2.78
N SER A 3 17.88 4.37 -2.40
CA SER A 3 19.21 4.42 -3.00
C SER A 3 20.28 4.08 -1.96
N CYS A 4 21.28 3.30 -2.37
CA CYS A 4 22.47 3.05 -1.56
C CYS A 4 23.55 4.11 -1.86
N VAL A 5 24.23 4.61 -0.82
CA VAL A 5 25.36 5.54 -0.94
C VAL A 5 26.62 4.82 -0.43
N ILE A 6 27.51 4.46 -1.34
CA ILE A 6 28.71 3.66 -1.06
C ILE A 6 29.95 4.56 -1.19
N PRO A 7 30.69 4.85 -0.10
CA PRO A 7 31.94 5.61 -0.20
C PRO A 7 32.99 4.83 -0.99
N LEU A 8 33.60 5.46 -1.99
CA LEU A 8 34.62 4.82 -2.82
C LEU A 8 36.02 4.97 -2.21
N ARG A 9 36.92 4.05 -2.56
CA ARG A 9 38.35 4.11 -2.16
C ARG A 9 39.10 5.28 -2.80
N HIS A 10 38.53 5.92 -3.81
CA HIS A 10 39.09 7.09 -4.49
C HIS A 10 38.55 8.36 -3.84
N GLY A 11 39.46 9.25 -3.46
CA GLY A 11 39.25 10.28 -2.43
C GLY A 11 38.01 11.16 -2.64
N GLY A 12 37.13 11.16 -1.64
CA GLY A 12 35.99 12.09 -1.53
C GLY A 12 34.78 11.73 -2.40
N LEU A 13 34.85 10.66 -3.19
CA LEU A 13 33.77 10.23 -4.07
C LEU A 13 32.86 9.21 -3.38
N SER A 14 31.58 9.25 -3.73
CA SER A 14 30.60 8.25 -3.32
C SER A 14 29.92 7.72 -4.58
N LEU A 15 29.57 6.44 -4.58
CA LEU A 15 28.72 5.83 -5.59
C LEU A 15 27.30 5.82 -5.05
N VAL A 16 26.37 6.38 -5.81
CA VAL A 16 24.95 6.30 -5.50
C VAL A 16 24.30 5.39 -6.54
N GLN A 17 23.55 4.41 -6.06
CA GLN A 17 22.87 3.47 -6.94
C GLN A 17 21.47 3.18 -6.40
N THR A 18 20.50 3.18 -7.30
CA THR A 18 19.15 2.69 -7.06
C THR A 18 18.84 1.55 -8.04
N THR A 19 17.94 0.68 -7.63
CA THR A 19 17.37 -0.34 -8.49
C THR A 19 15.88 -0.43 -8.19
N ASP A 20 15.06 -0.44 -9.24
CA ASP A 20 13.62 -0.65 -9.09
C ASP A 20 13.06 -1.42 -10.29
N PHE A 21 11.98 -2.15 -10.06
CA PHE A 21 11.28 -2.96 -11.05
C PHE A 21 9.81 -3.14 -10.70
N PHE A 22 8.97 -3.24 -11.71
CA PHE A 22 7.54 -3.41 -11.53
C PHE A 22 6.91 -4.24 -12.64
N TYR A 23 5.69 -4.68 -12.37
CA TYR A 23 4.86 -5.39 -13.32
C TYR A 23 4.17 -4.41 -14.27
N PRO A 24 3.83 -4.82 -15.51
CA PRO A 24 3.10 -3.98 -16.46
C PRO A 24 1.83 -3.36 -15.86
N LEU A 25 1.81 -2.02 -15.77
CA LEU A 25 0.66 -1.25 -15.30
C LEU A 25 -0.21 -0.74 -16.45
N VAL A 26 0.37 -0.63 -17.64
CA VAL A 26 -0.27 -0.12 -18.86
C VAL A 26 -0.12 -1.11 -20.00
N GLU A 27 -1.11 -1.14 -20.89
CA GLU A 27 -1.13 -2.06 -22.04
C GLU A 27 -0.16 -1.63 -23.16
N ASP A 28 0.14 -0.33 -23.27
CA ASP A 28 1.09 0.19 -24.26
C ASP A 28 2.54 -0.14 -23.84
N PRO A 29 3.26 -1.02 -24.58
CA PRO A 29 4.60 -1.43 -24.23
C PRO A 29 5.62 -0.28 -24.27
N TYR A 30 5.45 0.67 -25.18
CA TYR A 30 6.35 1.81 -25.30
C TYR A 30 6.22 2.73 -24.08
N MET A 31 4.99 3.08 -23.72
CA MET A 31 4.73 3.88 -22.54
C MET A 31 5.14 3.16 -21.26
N MET A 32 4.94 1.84 -21.19
CA MET A 32 5.42 1.02 -20.07
C MET A 32 6.94 1.13 -19.89
N GLY A 33 7.71 1.07 -20.99
CA GLY A 33 9.15 1.27 -20.96
C GLY A 33 9.55 2.66 -20.45
N ARG A 34 8.86 3.72 -20.88
CA ARG A 34 9.10 5.09 -20.40
C ARG A 34 8.81 5.25 -18.92
N ILE A 35 7.66 4.75 -18.47
CA ILE A 35 7.28 4.75 -17.04
C ILE A 35 8.35 4.03 -16.22
N ALA A 36 8.91 2.95 -16.75
CA ALA A 36 9.90 2.18 -16.03
C ALA A 36 11.22 2.92 -15.81
N CYS A 37 11.72 3.57 -16.86
CA CYS A 37 12.90 4.39 -16.76
C CYS A 37 12.68 5.55 -15.78
N ALA A 38 11.53 6.24 -15.87
CA ALA A 38 11.20 7.35 -14.99
C ALA A 38 11.14 6.94 -13.52
N ASN A 39 10.61 5.75 -13.22
CA ASN A 39 10.55 5.22 -11.87
C ASN A 39 11.95 4.97 -11.29
N VAL A 40 12.81 4.29 -12.05
CA VAL A 40 14.21 4.04 -11.63
C VAL A 40 14.99 5.34 -11.41
N LEU A 41 14.75 6.38 -12.23
CA LEU A 41 15.40 7.67 -12.06
C LEU A 41 14.84 8.48 -10.88
N SER A 42 13.59 8.22 -10.47
CA SER A 42 12.90 9.02 -9.45
C SER A 42 13.60 8.97 -8.08
N ASP A 43 14.18 7.83 -7.70
CA ASP A 43 14.92 7.71 -6.43
C ASP A 43 16.20 8.55 -6.43
N LEU A 44 16.90 8.62 -7.56
CA LEU A 44 18.08 9.50 -7.69
C LEU A 44 17.67 10.97 -7.58
N TYR A 45 16.57 11.35 -8.22
CA TYR A 45 16.03 12.72 -8.13
C TYR A 45 15.54 13.06 -6.72
N ALA A 46 14.97 12.10 -5.99
CA ALA A 46 14.58 12.27 -4.59
C ALA A 46 15.78 12.55 -3.68
N MET A 47 16.95 12.00 -4.01
CA MET A 47 18.23 12.30 -3.34
C MET A 47 18.85 13.65 -3.77
N GLY A 48 18.19 14.39 -4.66
CA GLY A 48 18.67 15.67 -5.19
C GLY A 48 19.75 15.53 -6.26
N ILE A 49 19.94 14.33 -6.83
CA ILE A 49 20.95 14.06 -7.86
C ILE A 49 20.28 14.18 -9.23
N THR A 50 20.65 15.20 -10.00
CA THR A 50 20.04 15.48 -11.33
C THR A 50 20.72 14.74 -12.47
N GLU A 51 21.93 14.23 -12.27
CA GLU A 51 22.74 13.58 -13.30
C GLU A 51 22.72 12.06 -13.08
N CYS A 52 22.72 11.29 -14.16
CA CYS A 52 22.88 9.84 -14.11
C CYS A 52 23.99 9.42 -15.07
N ASP A 53 25.07 8.84 -14.55
CA ASP A 53 26.22 8.44 -15.39
C ASP A 53 25.91 7.19 -16.21
N ASN A 54 25.13 6.27 -15.63
CA ASN A 54 24.90 4.98 -16.24
C ASN A 54 23.56 4.36 -15.85
N MET A 55 22.84 3.83 -16.85
CA MET A 55 21.66 3.00 -16.63
C MET A 55 21.84 1.58 -17.15
N LEU A 56 21.32 0.61 -16.41
CA LEU A 56 21.15 -0.77 -16.85
C LEU A 56 19.67 -1.11 -16.88
N MET A 57 19.22 -1.78 -17.94
CA MET A 57 17.83 -2.23 -18.06
C MET A 57 17.67 -3.66 -17.53
N LEU A 58 16.67 -3.87 -16.69
CA LEU A 58 16.25 -5.20 -16.23
C LEU A 58 14.91 -5.52 -16.89
N LEU A 59 14.90 -6.56 -17.72
CA LEU A 59 13.70 -6.98 -18.43
C LEU A 59 13.45 -8.46 -18.20
N SER A 60 12.23 -8.84 -17.84
CA SER A 60 11.79 -10.22 -17.94
C SER A 60 10.68 -10.36 -18.95
N VAL A 61 10.77 -11.43 -19.73
CA VAL A 61 9.77 -11.78 -20.72
C VAL A 61 8.96 -12.95 -20.20
N SER A 62 7.63 -12.86 -20.37
CA SER A 62 6.73 -13.91 -19.90
C SER A 62 6.90 -15.22 -20.69
N GLN A 63 6.83 -16.34 -19.97
CA GLN A 63 6.78 -17.69 -20.54
C GLN A 63 5.47 -17.98 -21.29
N SER A 64 4.38 -17.31 -20.94
CA SER A 64 3.07 -17.55 -21.57
C SER A 64 2.85 -16.75 -22.86
N MET A 65 3.75 -15.81 -23.18
CA MET A 65 3.70 -15.06 -24.43
C MET A 65 4.23 -15.88 -25.59
N THR A 66 3.57 -15.76 -26.73
CA THR A 66 4.07 -16.33 -27.99
C THR A 66 5.35 -15.63 -28.45
N GLU A 67 6.12 -16.30 -29.30
CA GLU A 67 7.36 -15.74 -29.84
C GLU A 67 7.11 -14.47 -30.66
N GLU A 68 6.03 -14.44 -31.45
CA GLU A 68 5.64 -13.28 -32.26
C GLU A 68 5.27 -12.05 -31.40
N GLU A 69 4.54 -12.26 -30.31
CA GLU A 69 4.21 -11.20 -29.36
C GLU A 69 5.47 -10.64 -28.70
N ARG A 70 6.39 -11.53 -28.30
CA ARG A 70 7.66 -11.17 -27.69
C ARG A 70 8.52 -10.31 -28.62
N GLU A 71 8.61 -10.68 -29.89
CA GLU A 71 9.36 -9.93 -30.91
C GLU A 71 8.79 -8.54 -31.19
N LYS A 72 7.49 -8.33 -30.97
CA LYS A 72 6.84 -7.02 -31.13
C LYS A 72 6.91 -6.17 -29.87
N ILE A 73 6.62 -6.76 -28.71
CA ILE A 73 6.46 -6.05 -27.44
C ILE A 73 7.81 -5.66 -26.83
N THR A 74 8.79 -6.57 -26.85
CA THR A 74 10.10 -6.37 -26.21
C THR A 74 10.84 -5.15 -26.81
N PRO A 75 10.93 -4.99 -28.14
CA PRO A 75 11.61 -3.82 -28.71
C PRO A 75 10.90 -2.50 -28.41
N LEU A 76 9.58 -2.49 -28.29
CA LEU A 76 8.83 -1.29 -27.94
C LEU A 76 9.11 -0.87 -26.50
N MET A 77 9.14 -1.82 -25.55
CA MET A 77 9.53 -1.53 -24.16
C MET A 77 10.97 -1.01 -24.07
N ILE A 78 11.91 -1.66 -24.76
CA ILE A 78 13.31 -1.23 -24.77
C ILE A 78 13.45 0.17 -25.39
N ARG A 79 12.72 0.46 -26.46
CA ARG A 79 12.72 1.78 -27.09
C ARG A 79 12.16 2.84 -26.14
N GLY A 80 11.02 2.59 -25.51
CA GLY A 80 10.45 3.51 -24.52
C GLY A 80 11.40 3.78 -23.36
N PHE A 81 12.04 2.74 -22.83
CA PHE A 81 13.01 2.90 -21.75
C PHE A 81 14.22 3.74 -22.19
N ARG A 82 14.74 3.50 -23.40
CA ARG A 82 15.86 4.26 -23.95
C ARG A 82 15.52 5.73 -24.18
N ASP A 83 14.37 6.02 -24.80
CA ASP A 83 13.97 7.39 -25.10
C ASP A 83 13.81 8.20 -23.81
N ALA A 84 13.26 7.61 -22.75
CA ALA A 84 13.17 8.23 -21.43
C ALA A 84 14.54 8.43 -20.76
N ALA A 85 15.48 7.49 -20.93
CA ALA A 85 16.84 7.63 -20.42
C ALA A 85 17.57 8.79 -21.13
N GLU A 86 17.43 8.90 -22.45
CA GLU A 86 17.99 10.00 -23.24
C GLU A 86 17.41 11.37 -22.83
N GLU A 87 16.10 11.43 -22.56
CA GLU A 87 15.45 12.63 -22.02
C GLU A 87 15.97 12.99 -20.61
N GLY A 88 16.28 11.98 -19.79
CA GLY A 88 16.90 12.12 -18.47
C GLY A 88 18.40 12.46 -18.50
N GLY A 89 18.99 12.68 -19.69
CA GLY A 89 20.39 13.04 -19.85
C GLY A 89 21.38 11.88 -19.66
N THR A 90 20.90 10.63 -19.76
CA THR A 90 21.71 9.43 -19.57
C THR A 90 21.53 8.43 -20.71
N ALA A 91 22.25 7.32 -20.66
CA ALA A 91 22.19 6.27 -21.67
C ALA A 91 22.14 4.88 -21.02
N VAL A 92 21.36 4.00 -21.64
CA VAL A 92 21.32 2.59 -21.27
C VAL A 92 22.52 1.89 -21.89
N THR A 93 23.50 1.50 -21.09
CA THR A 93 24.76 0.89 -21.59
C THR A 93 24.74 -0.63 -21.55
N GLY A 94 23.77 -1.21 -20.86
CA GLY A 94 23.64 -2.65 -20.73
C GLY A 94 22.33 -3.05 -20.07
N GLY A 95 22.21 -4.34 -19.80
CA GLY A 95 21.02 -4.89 -19.18
C GLY A 95 20.99 -6.40 -19.25
N GLN A 96 20.01 -6.98 -18.57
CA GLN A 96 19.77 -8.41 -18.59
C GLN A 96 18.31 -8.67 -18.97
N THR A 97 18.13 -9.60 -19.91
CA THR A 97 16.81 -10.12 -20.26
C THR A 97 16.68 -11.57 -19.80
N VAL A 98 15.68 -11.86 -18.96
CA VAL A 98 15.45 -13.22 -18.42
C VAL A 98 14.04 -13.70 -18.76
N VAL A 99 13.87 -15.01 -18.93
CA VAL A 99 12.55 -15.63 -19.07
C VAL A 99 11.97 -15.90 -17.70
N ASN A 100 10.78 -15.38 -17.42
CA ASN A 100 10.08 -15.49 -16.13
C ASN A 100 8.60 -15.78 -16.41
N PRO A 101 7.84 -16.46 -15.54
CA PRO A 101 6.38 -16.52 -15.68
C PRO A 101 5.71 -15.15 -15.93
N TRP A 102 6.22 -14.09 -15.29
CA TRP A 102 5.67 -12.74 -15.38
C TRP A 102 6.59 -11.77 -16.13
N ILE A 103 6.01 -10.75 -16.78
CA ILE A 103 6.76 -9.63 -17.34
C ILE A 103 7.16 -8.70 -16.20
N ILE A 104 8.43 -8.31 -16.17
CA ILE A 104 8.99 -7.35 -15.21
C ILE A 104 9.81 -6.37 -16.03
N VAL A 105 9.60 -5.08 -15.77
CA VAL A 105 10.39 -4.01 -16.39
C VAL A 105 10.96 -3.17 -15.27
N GLY A 106 12.25 -2.90 -15.35
CA GLY A 106 12.96 -2.13 -14.35
C GLY A 106 14.36 -1.77 -14.81
N GLY A 107 15.16 -1.33 -13.87
CA GLY A 107 16.53 -0.96 -14.15
C GLY A 107 17.31 -0.57 -12.92
N VAL A 108 18.57 -0.27 -13.19
CA VAL A 108 19.53 0.22 -12.21
C VAL A 108 20.03 1.56 -12.72
N ALA A 109 19.99 2.58 -11.89
CA ALA A 109 20.62 3.85 -12.18
C ALA A 109 21.80 4.05 -11.23
N THR A 110 22.94 4.41 -11.80
CA THR A 110 24.20 4.58 -11.08
C THR A 110 24.80 5.94 -11.39
N VAL A 111 25.23 6.62 -10.34
CA VAL A 111 25.87 7.93 -10.44
C VAL A 111 27.03 8.03 -9.46
N GLN A 112 28.10 8.68 -9.92
CA GLN A 112 29.25 9.04 -9.12
C GLN A 112 29.30 10.57 -8.97
N PRO A 113 28.59 11.14 -7.98
CA PRO A 113 28.63 12.57 -7.73
C PRO A 113 30.05 13.07 -7.49
N ARG A 114 30.41 14.18 -8.15
CA ARG A 114 31.72 14.85 -7.99
C ARG A 114 31.91 15.50 -6.62
N THR A 115 30.85 15.61 -5.83
CA THR A 115 30.85 16.16 -4.47
C THR A 115 30.45 15.08 -3.47
N SER A 116 31.06 15.11 -2.27
CA SER A 116 30.73 14.17 -1.21
C SER A 116 29.27 14.37 -0.76
N VAL A 117 28.44 13.37 -1.03
CA VAL A 117 27.07 13.27 -0.49
C VAL A 117 27.13 13.02 1.03
N ILE A 118 28.21 12.41 1.51
CA ILE A 118 28.49 12.15 2.91
C ILE A 118 29.23 13.35 3.51
N GLY A 119 28.49 14.28 4.12
CA GLY A 119 29.07 15.39 4.90
C GLY A 119 28.45 16.76 4.65
N GLN A 120 27.73 16.94 3.54
CA GLN A 120 26.82 18.07 3.41
C GLN A 120 25.51 17.69 4.09
N GLY A 121 25.02 18.51 5.01
CA GLY A 121 23.67 18.41 5.55
C GLY A 121 22.63 18.70 4.46
N LEU A 122 22.64 17.93 3.37
CA LEU A 122 21.77 18.04 2.21
C LEU A 122 20.32 17.65 2.52
N TRP A 123 20.05 17.24 3.77
CA TRP A 123 18.72 17.20 4.38
C TRP A 123 18.20 18.58 4.82
N ARG A 124 18.94 19.68 4.59
CA ARG A 124 18.41 21.05 4.71
C ARG A 124 17.98 21.57 3.35
N ARG A 125 16.69 21.36 3.06
CA ARG A 125 15.87 22.08 2.07
C ARG A 125 16.54 22.25 0.69
N ALA A 126 16.41 21.24 -0.17
CA ALA A 126 16.28 21.54 -1.59
C ALA A 126 15.08 22.50 -1.77
N PRO A 127 15.18 23.56 -2.58
CA PRO A 127 14.04 24.42 -2.88
C PRO A 127 13.06 23.59 -3.71
N CYS A 128 12.02 23.09 -3.04
CA CYS A 128 10.88 22.48 -3.68
C CYS A 128 10.39 23.42 -4.77
N LEU A 129 10.40 22.95 -6.02
CA LEU A 129 9.53 23.46 -7.07
C LEU A 129 8.09 23.32 -6.54
N ARG A 130 7.59 24.43 -6.00
CA ARG A 130 6.17 24.67 -5.75
C ARG A 130 5.46 24.79 -7.10
N PRO A 131 4.23 24.28 -7.24
CA PRO A 131 3.16 24.76 -6.36
C PRO A 131 2.29 23.67 -5.74
N VAL A 132 1.71 24.06 -4.59
CA VAL A 132 0.61 23.41 -3.88
C VAL A 132 0.96 22.15 -3.10
N LEU A 133 1.09 22.37 -1.79
CA LEU A 133 0.73 21.50 -0.65
C LEU A 133 1.72 21.84 0.47
N GLN A 134 1.54 23.02 1.04
CA GLN A 134 2.24 23.43 2.25
C GLN A 134 1.34 23.12 3.44
N PHE A 135 1.41 21.90 3.96
CA PHE A 135 1.00 21.66 5.34
C PHE A 135 2.03 22.32 6.27
N SER A 136 1.62 23.42 6.86
CA SER A 136 2.33 24.07 7.93
C SER A 136 2.19 23.21 9.19
N ARG A 137 3.29 22.58 9.62
CA ARG A 137 3.48 22.18 11.02
C ARG A 137 3.17 23.38 11.90
N CYS A 138 2.12 23.30 12.71
CA CYS A 138 1.87 24.27 13.76
C CYS A 138 2.98 24.16 14.81
N CYS A 139 3.82 25.20 14.86
CA CYS A 139 4.54 25.54 16.08
C CYS A 139 3.52 26.13 17.06
N CYS A 140 3.30 25.49 18.20
CA CYS A 140 2.65 26.13 19.34
C CYS A 140 3.54 27.28 19.83
N PRO A 141 3.02 28.50 20.06
CA PRO A 141 3.80 29.55 20.69
C PRO A 141 3.90 29.31 22.19
N GLU A 142 5.13 29.29 22.70
CA GLU A 142 5.42 29.54 24.11
C GLU A 142 4.84 30.92 24.50
N SER A 143 3.83 30.92 25.36
CA SER A 143 3.48 32.11 26.12
C SER A 143 3.40 31.71 27.58
N GLY A 144 4.42 32.14 28.33
CA GLY A 144 4.46 32.01 29.76
C GLY A 144 3.42 32.91 30.41
N LEU A 145 2.55 32.33 31.22
CA LEU A 145 1.98 33.01 32.37
C LEU A 145 2.08 32.12 33.60
N SER A 146 2.69 32.71 34.62
CA SER A 146 3.01 32.14 35.93
C SER A 146 1.87 32.39 36.93
N MET A 147 1.78 31.50 37.91
CA MET A 147 1.04 31.56 39.19
C MET A 147 -0.49 31.42 39.17
N ALA A 148 -1.01 30.37 39.80
CA ALA A 148 -1.17 30.32 41.26
C ALA A 148 -1.49 28.90 41.76
N CYS A 149 -0.81 28.49 42.83
CA CYS A 149 -1.11 27.30 43.62
C CYS A 149 -2.44 27.44 44.37
N GLY A 150 -3.18 26.34 44.52
CA GLY A 150 -4.39 26.28 45.33
C GLY A 150 -4.92 24.85 45.51
N GLU A 151 -4.31 24.14 46.47
CA GLU A 151 -4.89 23.11 47.36
C GLU A 151 -5.64 21.89 46.79
N THR A 152 -4.91 20.77 46.89
CA THR A 152 -5.31 19.42 47.28
C THR A 152 -6.76 19.19 47.74
N ARG A 153 -7.42 18.25 47.06
CA ARG A 153 -8.22 17.20 47.72
C ARG A 153 -8.01 15.89 46.97
N GLY A 154 -7.44 14.93 47.68
CA GLY A 154 -7.20 13.59 47.18
C GLY A 154 -8.50 12.88 46.89
N ASP A 155 -8.51 12.12 45.81
CA ASP A 155 -9.30 10.91 45.76
C ASP A 155 -8.37 9.76 45.34
N THR A 156 -8.45 8.72 46.14
CA THR A 156 -7.55 7.58 46.19
C THR A 156 -7.83 6.62 45.04
N GLY A 157 -6.74 6.15 44.41
CA GLY A 157 -6.58 4.85 43.78
C GLY A 157 -7.81 4.13 43.25
N ALA A 158 -7.96 4.15 41.93
CA ALA A 158 -8.50 3.03 41.18
C ALA A 158 -7.63 2.84 39.93
N GLU A 159 -6.50 2.15 40.10
CA GLU A 159 -5.88 1.43 38.99
C GLU A 159 -6.87 0.35 38.57
N GLY A 160 -7.76 0.73 37.65
CA GLY A 160 -8.64 -0.19 36.95
C GLY A 160 -7.79 -1.00 35.98
N THR A 161 -7.52 -2.24 36.34
CA THR A 161 -7.20 -3.31 35.40
C THR A 161 -8.27 -3.35 34.32
N ALA A 162 -7.99 -2.73 33.16
CA ALA A 162 -8.85 -2.81 31.99
C ALA A 162 -8.99 -4.28 31.60
N ALA A 163 -10.18 -4.83 31.82
CA ALA A 163 -10.52 -6.20 31.52
C ALA A 163 -10.29 -6.49 30.02
N ALA A 164 -9.66 -7.64 29.73
CA ALA A 164 -9.44 -8.16 28.40
C ALA A 164 -10.76 -8.58 27.74
N GLY A 165 -11.56 -7.60 27.30
CA GLY A 165 -12.73 -7.82 26.46
C GLY A 165 -12.34 -8.03 24.99
N PRO A 166 -13.25 -8.57 24.16
CA PRO A 166 -13.04 -8.64 22.72
C PRO A 166 -12.82 -7.24 22.15
N PHE A 167 -11.81 -7.10 21.29
CA PHE A 167 -11.53 -5.84 20.60
C PHE A 167 -12.73 -5.44 19.73
N SER A 168 -13.13 -4.17 19.83
CA SER A 168 -14.17 -3.57 19.01
C SER A 168 -13.76 -2.14 18.64
N PHE A 169 -14.23 -1.66 17.49
CA PHE A 169 -14.05 -0.26 17.11
C PHE A 169 -15.03 0.63 17.87
N SER A 170 -14.65 1.91 18.03
CA SER A 170 -15.58 2.95 18.48
C SER A 170 -16.78 3.03 17.54
N PRO A 171 -17.99 3.32 18.04
CA PRO A 171 -19.20 3.42 17.21
C PRO A 171 -19.17 4.62 16.25
N GLU A 172 -18.34 5.61 16.54
CA GLU A 172 -18.09 6.81 15.74
C GLU A 172 -16.58 7.03 15.57
N PRO A 173 -16.14 7.69 14.49
CA PRO A 173 -16.93 8.24 13.39
C PRO A 173 -17.43 7.17 12.40
N THR A 174 -18.59 7.38 11.78
CA THR A 174 -19.05 6.55 10.65
C THR A 174 -18.30 6.91 9.36
N LEU A 175 -18.39 6.08 8.32
CA LEU A 175 -17.82 6.41 7.01
C LEU A 175 -18.40 7.71 6.42
N GLU A 176 -19.67 8.02 6.70
CA GLU A 176 -20.28 9.27 6.28
C GLU A 176 -19.73 10.47 7.08
N ASP A 177 -19.41 10.28 8.36
CA ASP A 177 -18.75 11.32 9.15
C ASP A 177 -17.33 11.59 8.64
N ILE A 178 -16.56 10.54 8.33
CA ILE A 178 -15.22 10.68 7.73
C ILE A 178 -15.32 11.40 6.39
N ARG A 179 -16.27 11.02 5.53
CA ARG A 179 -16.51 11.68 4.23
C ARG A 179 -16.79 13.17 4.41
N ARG A 180 -17.65 13.52 5.38
CA ARG A 180 -18.01 14.92 5.68
C ARG A 180 -16.81 15.70 6.23
N LEU A 181 -16.11 15.17 7.22
CA LEU A 181 -14.92 15.79 7.81
C LEU A 181 -13.84 16.05 6.76
N HIS A 182 -13.55 15.07 5.90
CA HIS A 182 -12.58 15.25 4.81
C HIS A 182 -13.03 16.29 3.78
N ALA A 183 -14.31 16.28 3.41
CA ALA A 183 -14.86 17.26 2.47
C ALA A 183 -14.80 18.70 3.02
N GLU A 184 -15.14 18.90 4.29
CA GLU A 184 -15.01 20.19 4.97
C GLU A 184 -13.54 20.65 4.99
N PHE A 185 -12.64 19.76 5.38
CA PHE A 185 -11.20 20.02 5.41
C PHE A 185 -10.63 20.41 4.05
N ALA A 186 -11.05 19.74 2.98
CA ALA A 186 -10.65 20.02 1.60
C ALA A 186 -11.22 21.35 1.09
N ALA A 187 -12.50 21.61 1.36
CA ALA A 187 -13.19 22.83 0.92
C ALA A 187 -12.61 24.09 1.57
N GLU A 188 -12.28 24.04 2.86
CA GLU A 188 -11.59 25.14 3.58
C GLU A 188 -10.28 25.56 2.92
N ARG A 189 -9.63 24.65 2.21
CA ARG A 189 -8.31 24.84 1.60
C ARG A 189 -8.38 25.05 0.08
N ASP A 190 -9.58 25.03 -0.50
CA ASP A 190 -9.81 25.06 -1.96
C ASP A 190 -9.05 23.91 -2.68
N TRP A 191 -9.04 22.73 -2.07
CA TRP A 191 -8.31 21.57 -2.59
C TRP A 191 -9.12 20.68 -3.52
N ASP A 192 -10.40 20.96 -3.70
CA ASP A 192 -11.27 20.22 -4.61
C ASP A 192 -10.74 20.20 -6.06
N GLN A 193 -9.98 21.22 -6.47
CA GLN A 193 -9.31 21.26 -7.77
C GLN A 193 -8.26 20.15 -7.94
N PHE A 194 -7.57 19.75 -6.86
CA PHE A 194 -6.55 18.70 -6.86
C PHE A 194 -7.14 17.30 -6.62
N HIS A 195 -8.37 17.21 -6.09
CA HIS A 195 -9.07 15.95 -5.82
C HIS A 195 -9.79 15.36 -7.05
N GLN A 196 -9.03 15.14 -8.13
CA GLN A 196 -9.48 14.28 -9.23
C GLN A 196 -9.30 12.80 -8.85
N PRO A 197 -10.15 11.87 -9.34
CA PRO A 197 -10.09 10.45 -8.96
C PRO A 197 -8.69 9.83 -9.10
N ARG A 198 -7.97 10.18 -10.16
CA ARG A 198 -6.60 9.67 -10.39
C ARG A 198 -5.61 10.16 -9.33
N ASN A 199 -5.72 11.42 -8.90
CA ASN A 199 -4.81 11.99 -7.91
C ASN A 199 -5.06 11.37 -6.53
N LEU A 200 -6.33 11.20 -6.17
CA LEU A 200 -6.72 10.52 -4.94
C LEU A 200 -6.26 9.06 -4.91
N LEU A 201 -6.34 8.37 -6.06
CA LEU A 201 -5.82 7.01 -6.18
C LEU A 201 -4.30 6.94 -6.02
N LEU A 202 -3.56 7.88 -6.62
CA LEU A 202 -2.10 7.93 -6.48
C LEU A 202 -1.67 8.27 -5.05
N ALA A 203 -2.38 9.19 -4.38
CA ALA A 203 -2.17 9.47 -2.96
C ALA A 203 -2.43 8.22 -2.10
N LEU A 204 -3.55 7.53 -2.33
CA LEU A 204 -3.87 6.26 -1.65
C LEU A 204 -2.77 5.22 -1.82
N VAL A 205 -2.19 5.09 -3.02
CA VAL A 205 -1.07 4.15 -3.25
C VAL A 205 0.18 4.57 -2.47
N GLY A 206 0.44 5.87 -2.34
CA GLY A 206 1.52 6.40 -1.48
C GLY A 206 1.35 5.97 -0.02
N GLU A 207 0.18 6.22 0.57
CA GLU A 207 -0.09 5.85 1.97
C GLU A 207 -0.05 4.33 2.20
N VAL A 208 -0.43 3.54 1.20
CA VAL A 208 -0.27 2.07 1.26
C VAL A 208 1.22 1.68 1.28
N GLY A 209 2.07 2.43 0.58
CA GLY A 209 3.52 2.29 0.64
C GLY A 209 4.08 2.60 2.03
N GLU A 210 3.72 3.75 2.61
CA GLU A 210 4.12 4.15 3.97
C GLU A 210 3.67 3.12 5.02
N LEU A 211 2.42 2.63 4.91
CA LEU A 211 1.93 1.53 5.73
C LEU A 211 2.78 0.25 5.58
N ALA A 212 3.18 -0.10 4.36
CA ALA A 212 4.00 -1.29 4.10
C ALA A 212 5.41 -1.15 4.70
N GLU A 213 5.99 0.06 4.72
CA GLU A 213 7.30 0.30 5.32
C GLU A 213 7.36 -0.05 6.82
N LEU A 214 6.24 0.06 7.53
CA LEU A 214 6.16 -0.34 8.94
C LEU A 214 6.33 -1.86 9.15
N PHE A 215 5.97 -2.65 8.14
CA PHE A 215 5.99 -4.12 8.21
C PHE A 215 7.19 -4.75 7.49
N GLN A 216 7.82 -4.07 6.54
CA GLN A 216 8.80 -4.66 5.61
C GLN A 216 9.98 -5.40 6.27
N TRP A 217 10.38 -5.00 7.50
CA TRP A 217 11.51 -5.61 8.24
C TRP A 217 11.08 -6.33 9.53
N LYS A 218 9.79 -6.64 9.67
CA LYS A 218 9.26 -7.28 10.90
C LYS A 218 9.39 -8.81 10.82
N PRO A 219 9.81 -9.47 11.92
CA PRO A 219 9.83 -10.92 11.98
C PRO A 219 8.42 -11.50 12.12
N ASP A 220 8.21 -12.71 11.63
CA ASP A 220 6.90 -13.39 11.59
C ASP A 220 6.25 -13.62 12.98
N GLU A 221 7.06 -13.63 14.06
CA GLU A 221 6.64 -14.04 15.40
C GLU A 221 6.00 -12.92 16.24
N ALA A 222 6.30 -11.64 15.94
CA ALA A 222 5.88 -10.50 16.75
C ALA A 222 4.84 -9.64 16.03
N GLY A 223 3.56 -9.86 16.36
CA GLY A 223 2.45 -9.09 15.79
C GLY A 223 2.43 -7.61 16.24
N PRO A 224 1.71 -6.74 15.50
CA PRO A 224 1.65 -5.29 15.74
C PRO A 224 1.00 -4.87 17.07
N GLN A 225 0.39 -5.83 17.79
CA GLN A 225 -0.23 -5.58 19.10
C GLN A 225 0.80 -5.23 20.18
N ALA A 226 2.03 -5.75 20.08
CA ALA A 226 3.09 -5.58 21.07
C ALA A 226 4.18 -4.57 20.64
N TRP A 227 3.96 -3.83 19.55
CA TRP A 227 4.91 -2.84 19.08
C TRP A 227 5.10 -1.68 20.07
N PRO A 228 6.26 -1.00 20.06
CA PRO A 228 6.50 0.15 20.92
C PRO A 228 5.52 1.30 20.61
N PRO A 229 5.22 2.19 21.59
CA PRO A 229 4.19 3.22 21.45
C PRO A 229 4.34 4.11 20.20
N LYS A 230 5.59 4.41 19.81
CA LYS A 230 5.87 5.23 18.62
C LYS A 230 5.47 4.52 17.32
N GLU A 231 5.79 3.24 17.18
CA GLU A 231 5.41 2.45 15.99
C GLU A 231 3.91 2.17 15.97
N ARG A 232 3.29 2.03 17.14
CA ARG A 232 1.83 1.94 17.27
C ARG A 232 1.12 3.21 16.83
N ALA A 233 1.68 4.38 17.13
CA ALA A 233 1.16 5.66 16.66
C ALA A 233 1.30 5.78 15.14
N ALA A 234 2.49 5.48 14.59
CA ALA A 234 2.69 5.47 13.14
C ALA A 234 1.71 4.53 12.42
N LEU A 235 1.53 3.30 12.94
CA LEU A 235 0.54 2.37 12.39
C LEU A 235 -0.90 2.92 12.40
N GLN A 236 -1.27 3.70 13.41
CA GLN A 236 -2.58 4.33 13.49
C GLN A 236 -2.71 5.46 12.46
N GLU A 237 -1.66 6.24 12.26
CA GLU A 237 -1.61 7.33 11.26
C GLU A 237 -1.76 6.73 9.84
N GLU A 238 -0.89 5.80 9.44
CA GLU A 238 -0.91 5.23 8.09
C GLU A 238 -2.22 4.48 7.75
N LEU A 239 -2.77 3.73 8.72
CA LEU A 239 -4.09 3.09 8.54
C LEU A 239 -5.21 4.12 8.37
N SER A 240 -5.10 5.27 9.03
CA SER A 240 -6.08 6.35 8.93
C SER A 240 -5.97 7.06 7.59
N ASP A 241 -4.77 7.35 7.11
CA ASP A 241 -4.56 8.04 5.83
C ASP A 241 -5.04 7.20 4.65
N VAL A 242 -4.74 5.88 4.66
CA VAL A 242 -5.32 4.93 3.69
C VAL A 242 -6.85 4.98 3.69
N LEU A 243 -7.49 4.99 4.88
CA LEU A 243 -8.93 5.04 5.00
C LEU A 243 -9.50 6.38 4.48
N ILE A 244 -8.87 7.50 4.83
CA ILE A 244 -9.29 8.84 4.44
C ILE A 244 -9.30 8.97 2.91
N TYR A 245 -8.20 8.61 2.23
CA TYR A 245 -8.15 8.69 0.77
C TYR A 245 -9.09 7.71 0.09
N LEU A 246 -9.30 6.51 0.65
CA LEU A 246 -10.28 5.56 0.12
C LEU A 246 -11.70 6.12 0.17
N VAL A 247 -12.09 6.73 1.30
CA VAL A 247 -13.40 7.39 1.45
C VAL A 247 -13.53 8.58 0.49
N ALA A 248 -12.49 9.42 0.39
CA ALA A 248 -12.47 10.56 -0.52
C ALA A 248 -12.62 10.12 -2.00
N LEU A 249 -11.89 9.08 -2.40
CA LEU A 249 -11.96 8.50 -3.74
C LEU A 249 -13.35 7.94 -4.04
N ALA A 250 -13.93 7.15 -3.12
CA ALA A 250 -15.26 6.60 -3.29
C ALA A 250 -16.32 7.70 -3.45
N ALA A 251 -16.26 8.74 -2.62
CA ALA A 251 -17.16 9.89 -2.71
C ALA A 251 -17.00 10.64 -4.04
N ARG A 252 -15.77 10.87 -4.48
CA ARG A 252 -15.48 11.54 -5.76
C ARG A 252 -16.00 10.76 -6.97
N CYS A 253 -16.01 9.43 -6.87
CA CYS A 253 -16.57 8.49 -7.85
C CYS A 253 -18.08 8.24 -7.68
N ARG A 254 -18.74 8.86 -6.69
CA ARG A 254 -20.15 8.67 -6.36
C ARG A 254 -20.52 7.21 -6.04
N VAL A 255 -19.63 6.52 -5.35
CA VAL A 255 -19.85 5.16 -4.85
C VAL A 255 -20.32 5.23 -3.39
N ASP A 256 -21.49 4.64 -3.11
CA ASP A 256 -21.93 4.39 -1.74
C ASP A 256 -21.09 3.25 -1.15
N LEU A 257 -19.97 3.63 -0.51
CA LEU A 257 -18.97 2.70 -0.01
C LEU A 257 -19.53 1.71 1.04
N PRO A 258 -20.32 2.15 2.06
CA PRO A 258 -20.97 1.21 2.97
C PRO A 258 -21.81 0.14 2.26
N GLN A 259 -22.67 0.53 1.31
CA GLN A 259 -23.51 -0.44 0.58
C GLN A 259 -22.68 -1.34 -0.34
N ALA A 260 -21.66 -0.78 -1.00
CA ALA A 260 -20.75 -1.55 -1.83
C ALA A 260 -20.01 -2.64 -1.03
N VAL A 261 -19.58 -2.33 0.20
CA VAL A 261 -18.97 -3.32 1.11
C VAL A 261 -19.96 -4.42 1.49
N LEU A 262 -21.22 -4.08 1.82
CA LEU A 262 -22.26 -5.08 2.11
C LEU A 262 -22.47 -6.04 0.93
N SER A 263 -22.66 -5.49 -0.28
CA SER A 263 -22.82 -6.27 -1.51
C SER A 263 -21.59 -7.16 -1.79
N LYS A 264 -20.38 -6.62 -1.56
CA LYS A 264 -19.14 -7.38 -1.73
C LYS A 264 -19.02 -8.51 -0.71
N MET A 265 -19.44 -8.30 0.53
CA MET A 265 -19.44 -9.32 1.57
C MET A 265 -20.39 -10.47 1.26
N ASP A 266 -21.58 -10.19 0.71
CA ASP A 266 -22.50 -11.23 0.26
C ASP A 266 -21.90 -12.04 -0.90
N THR A 267 -21.27 -11.37 -1.85
CA THR A 267 -20.52 -12.04 -2.94
C THR A 267 -19.38 -12.90 -2.38
N ASN A 268 -18.65 -12.43 -1.35
CA ASN A 268 -17.58 -13.20 -0.73
C ASN A 268 -18.10 -14.45 -0.03
N ARG A 269 -19.23 -14.37 0.68
CA ARG A 269 -19.87 -15.53 1.32
C ARG A 269 -20.27 -16.60 0.32
N GLN A 270 -20.76 -16.18 -0.85
CA GLN A 270 -21.13 -17.10 -1.93
C GLN A 270 -19.89 -17.76 -2.57
N ARG A 271 -18.81 -16.98 -2.79
CA ARG A 271 -17.56 -17.50 -3.37
C ARG A 271 -16.77 -18.40 -2.42
N TYR A 272 -16.91 -18.18 -1.10
CA TYR A 272 -16.21 -18.94 -0.06
C TYR A 272 -17.20 -19.51 0.96
N PRO A 273 -17.94 -20.58 0.61
CA PRO A 273 -18.85 -21.23 1.55
C PRO A 273 -18.09 -21.76 2.77
N ALA A 274 -18.61 -21.51 3.97
CA ALA A 274 -17.92 -21.85 5.21
C ALA A 274 -17.55 -23.34 5.34
N HIS A 275 -18.34 -24.24 4.74
CA HIS A 275 -18.08 -25.68 4.76
C HIS A 275 -16.95 -26.11 3.81
N LEU A 276 -16.62 -25.32 2.78
CA LEU A 276 -15.55 -25.60 1.81
C LEU A 276 -14.26 -24.83 2.10
N SER A 277 -14.35 -23.70 2.80
CA SER A 277 -13.24 -22.76 2.99
C SER A 277 -12.69 -22.68 4.42
N ARG A 278 -13.22 -23.45 5.37
CA ARG A 278 -12.73 -23.46 6.76
C ARG A 278 -11.27 -23.94 6.83
N GLY A 279 -10.38 -23.09 7.34
CA GLY A 279 -8.95 -23.42 7.52
C GLY A 279 -8.15 -23.51 6.21
N SER A 280 -8.71 -23.07 5.08
CA SER A 280 -8.09 -23.15 3.77
C SER A 280 -7.91 -21.76 3.16
N ALA A 281 -6.67 -21.45 2.74
CA ALA A 281 -6.34 -20.22 2.02
C ALA A 281 -6.49 -20.36 0.49
N ARG A 282 -7.07 -21.46 0.01
CA ARG A 282 -7.24 -21.70 -1.43
C ARG A 282 -8.14 -20.64 -2.05
N LYS A 283 -7.80 -20.20 -3.26
CA LYS A 283 -8.63 -19.30 -4.05
C LYS A 283 -9.95 -20.00 -4.38
N TYR A 284 -11.04 -19.24 -4.53
CA TYR A 284 -12.37 -19.81 -4.83
C TYR A 284 -12.40 -20.66 -6.11
N THR A 285 -11.49 -20.40 -7.05
CA THR A 285 -11.29 -21.19 -8.28
C THR A 285 -10.81 -22.61 -8.01
N ASP A 286 -10.16 -22.83 -6.85
CA ASP A 286 -9.49 -24.08 -6.49
C ASP A 286 -10.22 -24.79 -5.34
N LEU A 287 -11.40 -24.30 -4.96
CA LEU A 287 -12.31 -24.99 -4.05
C LEU A 287 -13.02 -26.12 -4.80
N PRO A 288 -13.16 -27.31 -4.19
CA PRO A 288 -13.86 -28.42 -4.83
C PRO A 288 -15.26 -27.98 -5.25
N HIS A 289 -15.51 -28.01 -6.56
CA HIS A 289 -16.81 -27.66 -7.12
C HIS A 289 -17.77 -28.82 -6.87
N GLY A 290 -18.75 -28.61 -5.98
CA GLY A 290 -19.89 -29.51 -5.83
C GLY A 290 -19.84 -30.44 -4.62
N ALA A 291 -20.54 -30.03 -3.56
CA ALA A 291 -21.49 -30.89 -2.89
C ALA A 291 -22.78 -30.09 -2.72
N THR A 292 -23.52 -29.93 -3.82
CA THR A 292 -24.91 -29.47 -3.78
C THR A 292 -25.72 -30.50 -3.00
N SER A 293 -26.12 -30.15 -1.79
CA SER A 293 -27.40 -30.51 -1.16
C SER A 293 -28.00 -31.89 -1.49
N GLU A 294 -27.37 -32.98 -1.04
CA GLU A 294 -28.03 -34.28 -0.89
C GLU A 294 -27.41 -35.00 0.32
N ASP A 295 -27.74 -34.54 1.54
CA ASP A 295 -27.50 -35.34 2.75
C ASP A 295 -28.57 -35.05 3.84
N GLN A 296 -29.80 -34.82 3.38
CA GLN A 296 -31.02 -35.05 4.16
C GLN A 296 -31.83 -36.16 3.49
N ALA A 297 -31.21 -37.34 3.35
CA ALA A 297 -31.91 -38.55 2.98
C ALA A 297 -31.63 -39.64 4.02
N MET A 298 -32.65 -39.90 4.84
CA MET A 298 -32.95 -41.19 5.46
C MET A 298 -31.88 -41.81 6.39
N GLY A 299 -32.02 -41.55 7.70
CA GLY A 299 -31.53 -42.44 8.77
C GLY A 299 -32.68 -43.33 9.29
N PRO A 300 -32.41 -44.56 9.74
CA PRO A 300 -33.26 -45.72 9.54
C PRO A 300 -34.48 -45.81 10.46
N ALA A 301 -35.51 -46.51 9.95
CA ALA A 301 -36.64 -46.97 10.73
C ALA A 301 -36.17 -47.93 11.84
N ASP A 302 -36.26 -47.47 13.08
CA ASP A 302 -36.23 -48.35 14.25
C ASP A 302 -37.59 -49.03 14.41
N LEU A 303 -37.60 -50.33 14.15
CA LEU A 303 -38.67 -51.25 14.47
C LEU A 303 -38.53 -51.72 15.92
N ALA A 304 -39.67 -51.67 16.62
CA ALA A 304 -40.06 -52.39 17.84
C ALA A 304 -39.55 -51.86 19.19
N CYS A 305 -40.47 -51.36 20.02
CA CYS A 305 -41.11 -52.19 21.06
C CYS A 305 -42.24 -51.44 21.78
N GLU A 306 -43.20 -52.21 22.28
CA GLU A 306 -44.24 -51.90 23.28
C GLU A 306 -45.43 -51.04 22.84
N SER A 307 -46.66 -51.22 23.34
CA SER A 307 -47.46 -52.37 23.74
C SER A 307 -48.87 -51.78 24.03
N MET A 308 -49.91 -52.57 23.79
CA MET A 308 -51.26 -52.46 24.37
C MET A 308 -52.18 -51.28 23.96
N GLY A 309 -53.40 -51.66 23.55
CA GLY A 309 -54.60 -50.95 23.99
C GLY A 309 -55.74 -50.78 22.99
N GLN A 310 -56.61 -51.79 22.91
CA GLN A 310 -58.09 -51.67 22.86
C GLN A 310 -58.73 -50.98 21.62
N ALA A 311 -59.44 -51.72 20.77
CA ALA A 311 -60.86 -52.11 20.88
C ALA A 311 -61.81 -51.15 20.14
N SER A 312 -62.53 -51.66 19.14
CA SER A 312 -64.01 -51.72 19.10
C SER A 312 -64.54 -51.87 17.66
N THR A 313 -65.33 -52.94 17.49
CA THR A 313 -66.41 -53.19 16.50
C THR A 313 -66.10 -53.21 15.02
#